data_AF-A0A354S7G7-F1
#
_entry.id   AF-A0A354S7G7-F1
#
_cell.length_a   1.000
_cell.length_b   1.000
_cell.length_c   1.000
_cell.angle_alpha   90.00
_cell.angle_beta   90.00
_cell.angle_gamma   90.00
#
_symmetry.space_group_name_H-M   'P 1'
#
loop_
_entity.id
_entity.type
_entity.pdbx_description
1 polymer ?
#
loop_
_entity_poly.entity_id
_entity_poly.type
_entity_poly.pdbx_seq_one_letter_code
_entity_poly.pdbx_strand_id
1 'polypeptide(L)'
;ELIMNEKYIAMYTHVEAWTDWRRTGFPAISTPAGALLTAIPRRMPYPEGEYLYNSANVPMPLSATPDEKFGASSTYRLWWDAN
;
A
#
# COMPACT_ATOMS: atom_id res chain seq x y z
N GLU A 1 2.09 0.00 -20.26
CA GLU A 1 1.85 1.42 -19.93
C GLU A 1 0.51 1.92 -20.46
N LEU A 2 0.34 2.14 -21.77
CA LEU A 2 -0.89 2.74 -22.35
C LEU A 2 -2.20 2.12 -21.85
N ILE A 3 -2.32 0.79 -21.89
CA ILE A 3 -3.50 0.07 -21.40
C ILE A 3 -3.80 0.38 -19.92
N MET A 4 -2.75 0.45 -19.08
CA MET A 4 -2.93 0.68 -17.64
C MET A 4 -3.30 2.12 -17.34
N ASN A 5 -2.74 3.09 -18.08
CA ASN A 5 -3.08 4.49 -17.89
C ASN A 5 -4.55 4.76 -18.25
N GLU A 6 -5.05 4.20 -19.36
CA GLU A 6 -6.47 4.32 -19.73
C GLU A 6 -7.38 3.59 -18.74
N LYS A 7 -6.98 2.39 -18.27
CA LYS A 7 -7.72 1.66 -17.24
C LYS A 7 -7.79 2.46 -15.93
N TYR A 8 -6.71 3.14 -15.54
CA TYR A 8 -6.67 3.99 -14.34
C TYR A 8 -7.71 5.11 -14.41
N ILE A 9 -7.85 5.77 -15.56
CA ILE A 9 -8.88 6.81 -15.79
C ILE A 9 -10.28 6.19 -15.74
N ALA A 10 -10.48 5.06 -16.42
CA ALA A 10 -11.77 4.36 -16.43
C ALA A 10 -12.22 3.89 -15.03
N MET A 11 -11.25 3.60 -14.14
CA MET A 11 -11.48 3.11 -12.79
C MET A 11 -11.46 4.22 -11.72
N TYR A 12 -11.64 5.50 -12.09
CA TYR A 12 -11.51 6.64 -11.16
C TYR A 12 -12.28 6.50 -9.84
N THR A 13 -13.49 5.91 -9.86
CA THR A 13 -14.33 5.70 -8.67
C THR A 13 -14.22 4.30 -8.08
N HIS A 14 -13.28 3.49 -8.54
CA HIS A 14 -13.16 2.08 -8.18
C HIS A 14 -11.81 1.77 -7.54
N VAL A 15 -11.82 0.94 -6.49
CA VAL A 15 -10.61 0.59 -5.72
C VAL A 15 -9.57 -0.15 -6.57
N GLU A 16 -10.00 -0.76 -7.67
CA GLU A 16 -9.10 -1.49 -8.57
C GLU A 16 -8.01 -0.61 -9.15
N ALA A 17 -8.24 0.71 -9.30
CA ALA A 17 -7.19 1.64 -9.70
C ALA A 17 -5.97 1.58 -8.77
N TRP A 18 -6.18 1.46 -7.45
CA TRP A 18 -5.10 1.34 -6.47
C TRP A 18 -4.46 -0.04 -6.47
N THR A 19 -5.24 -1.11 -6.68
CA THR A 19 -4.71 -2.47 -6.83
C THR A 19 -3.82 -2.60 -8.06
N ASP A 20 -4.28 -2.10 -9.20
CA ASP A 20 -3.53 -2.12 -10.46
C ASP A 20 -2.27 -1.27 -10.41
N TRP A 21 -2.35 -0.08 -9.80
CA TRP A 21 -1.18 0.79 -9.65
C TRP A 21 -0.08 0.09 -8.83
N ARG A 22 -0.43 -0.56 -7.71
CA ARG A 22 0.54 -1.35 -6.92
C ARG A 22 1.15 -2.49 -7.73
N ARG A 23 0.30 -3.25 -8.43
CA ARG A 23 0.74 -4.39 -9.25
C ARG A 23 1.63 -3.98 -10.43
N THR A 24 1.38 -2.84 -11.06
CA THR A 24 2.00 -2.47 -12.35
C THR A 24 2.95 -1.28 -12.32
N GLY A 25 2.85 -0.43 -11.29
CA GLY A 25 3.55 0.84 -11.22
C GLY A 25 3.01 1.93 -12.15
N PHE A 26 1.88 1.70 -12.83
CA PHE A 26 1.27 2.65 -13.77
C PHE A 26 -0.05 3.23 -13.22
N PRO A 27 -0.32 4.54 -13.44
CA PRO A 27 0.61 5.54 -13.96
C PRO A 27 1.80 5.74 -13.02
N ALA A 28 2.90 6.31 -13.52
CA ALA A 28 4.06 6.62 -12.69
C ALA A 28 3.70 7.76 -11.72
N ILE A 29 3.53 7.43 -10.44
CA ILE A 29 3.17 8.40 -9.38
C ILE A 29 4.37 8.57 -8.46
N SER A 30 4.78 9.81 -8.22
CA SER A 30 5.83 10.16 -7.26
C SER A 30 5.25 10.57 -5.92
N THR A 31 5.99 10.29 -4.85
CA THR A 31 5.66 10.78 -3.50
C THR A 31 5.58 12.32 -3.50
N PRO A 32 4.52 12.91 -2.93
CA PRO A 32 4.39 14.37 -2.86
C PRO A 32 5.44 14.98 -1.92
N ALA A 33 5.78 16.26 -2.14
CA ALA A 33 6.65 17.00 -1.24
C ALA A 33 6.04 17.08 0.17
N GLY A 34 6.87 16.87 1.20
CA GLY A 34 6.43 16.88 2.61
C GLY A 34 5.69 15.63 3.07
N ALA A 35 5.73 14.52 2.31
CA ALA A 35 5.18 13.26 2.77
C ALA A 35 5.83 12.80 4.08
N LEU A 36 5.02 12.25 4.99
CA LEU A 36 5.48 11.69 6.26
C LEU A 36 6.05 10.28 6.13
N LEU A 37 5.66 9.56 5.09
CA LEU A 37 6.14 8.21 4.78
C LEU A 37 7.22 8.28 3.70
N THR A 38 8.11 7.29 3.68
CA THR A 38 9.19 7.22 2.68
C THR A 38 8.70 6.87 1.28
N ALA A 39 7.52 6.26 1.16
CA ALA A 39 6.86 5.92 -0.11
C ALA A 39 5.33 5.99 0.01
N ILE A 40 4.66 5.96 -1.15
CA ILE A 40 3.19 5.90 -1.22
C ILE A 40 2.69 4.59 -0.57
N PRO A 41 1.69 4.63 0.33
CA PRO A 41 1.12 3.45 0.96
C PRO A 41 0.70 2.35 -0.02
N ARG A 42 1.10 1.12 0.29
CA ARG A 42 0.84 -0.08 -0.55
C ARG A 42 -0.17 -1.04 0.08
N ARG A 43 -0.58 -0.80 1.33
CA ARG A 43 -1.62 -1.58 2.04
C ARG A 43 -2.28 -0.73 3.12
N MET A 44 -3.41 -1.21 3.61
CA MET A 44 -4.01 -0.70 4.83
C MET A 44 -3.36 -1.35 6.06
N PRO A 45 -3.19 -0.63 7.17
CA PRO A 45 -2.74 -1.22 8.41
C PRO A 45 -3.81 -2.15 8.97
N TYR A 46 -3.40 -3.13 9.78
CA TYR A 46 -4.35 -3.87 10.59
C TYR A 46 -5.03 -2.93 11.60
N PRO A 47 -6.29 -3.19 12.00
CA PRO A 47 -6.95 -2.43 13.05
C PRO A 47 -6.15 -2.47 14.36
N GLU A 48 -6.17 -1.38 15.12
CA GLU A 48 -5.43 -1.28 16.39
C GLU A 48 -5.82 -2.39 17.38
N GLY A 49 -7.09 -2.77 17.43
CA GLY A 49 -7.58 -3.86 18.27
C GLY A 49 -6.90 -5.20 18.02
N GLU A 50 -6.48 -5.50 16.80
CA GLU A 50 -5.75 -6.75 16.51
C GLU A 50 -4.38 -6.76 17.19
N TYR A 51 -3.70 -5.61 17.26
CA TYR A 51 -2.43 -5.51 17.96
C TYR A 51 -2.58 -5.58 19.50
N LEU A 52 -3.70 -5.14 20.05
CA LEU A 52 -3.94 -5.11 21.49
C LEU A 52 -4.50 -6.44 22.02
N TYR A 53 -5.41 -7.07 21.25
CA TYR A 53 -6.19 -8.21 21.72
C TYR A 53 -5.85 -9.52 20.99
N ASN A 54 -5.11 -9.47 19.88
CA ASN A 54 -4.78 -10.64 19.07
C ASN A 54 -3.31 -10.60 18.55
N SER A 55 -2.41 -10.00 19.35
CA SER A 55 -1.04 -9.69 18.92
C SER A 55 -0.24 -10.88 18.40
N ALA A 56 -0.51 -12.08 18.92
CA ALA A 56 0.14 -13.32 18.48
C ALA A 56 -0.16 -13.71 17.03
N ASN A 57 -1.27 -13.22 16.45
CA ASN A 57 -1.71 -13.55 15.09
C ASN A 57 -1.54 -12.40 14.09
N VAL A 58 -1.04 -11.24 14.53
CA VAL A 58 -0.72 -10.14 13.62
C VAL A 58 0.70 -10.34 13.09
N PRO A 59 0.91 -10.42 11.76
CA PRO A 59 2.23 -10.64 11.16
C PRO A 59 3.09 -9.35 11.17
N MET A 60 3.00 -8.57 12.25
CA MET A 60 3.71 -7.31 12.47
C MET A 60 3.57 -6.89 13.95
N PRO A 61 4.65 -6.45 14.62
CA PRO A 61 4.56 -5.98 16.01
C PRO A 61 3.84 -4.63 16.13
N LEU A 62 3.24 -4.35 17.29
CA LEU A 62 2.62 -3.04 17.59
C LEU A 62 3.61 -1.87 17.45
N SER A 63 4.89 -2.13 17.76
CA SER A 63 5.99 -1.17 17.65
C SER A 63 6.48 -0.92 16.21
N ALA A 64 5.87 -1.56 15.20
CA ALA A 64 6.22 -1.32 13.81
C ALA A 64 6.02 0.16 13.43
N THR A 65 6.95 0.66 12.63
CA THR A 65 6.94 2.03 12.13
C THR A 65 5.73 2.27 11.22
N PRO A 66 5.33 3.54 10.99
CA PRO A 66 4.30 3.86 10.01
C PRO A 66 4.61 3.28 8.62
N ASP A 67 5.86 3.37 8.16
CA ASP A 67 6.28 2.85 6.85
C ASP A 67 6.04 1.34 6.71
N GLU A 68 6.29 0.58 7.78
CA GLU A 68 6.00 -0.85 7.82
C GLU A 68 4.49 -1.10 7.80
N LYS A 69 3.73 -0.46 8.69
CA LYS A 69 2.28 -0.66 8.82
C LYS A 69 1.50 -0.39 7.52
N PHE A 70 1.92 0.63 6.76
CA PHE A 70 1.32 1.03 5.48
C PHE A 70 1.97 0.35 4.25
N GLY A 71 2.99 -0.49 4.44
CA GLY A 71 3.72 -1.16 3.35
C GLY A 71 4.46 -0.21 2.41
N ALA A 72 4.82 0.99 2.90
CA ALA A 72 5.77 1.86 2.20
C ALA A 72 7.16 1.20 2.15
N SER A 73 7.52 0.49 3.21
CA SER A 73 8.65 -0.44 3.23
C SER A 73 8.37 -1.68 2.38
N SER A 74 9.35 -2.12 1.58
CA SER A 74 9.24 -3.31 0.73
C SER A 74 9.01 -4.60 1.52
N THR A 75 9.40 -4.64 2.80
CA THR A 75 9.29 -5.82 3.67
C THR A 75 7.84 -6.27 3.90
N TYR A 76 6.87 -5.35 3.86
CA TYR A 76 5.47 -5.61 4.25
C TYR A 76 4.47 -5.41 3.11
N ARG A 77 4.91 -5.54 1.86
CA ARG A 77 4.01 -5.53 0.70
C ARG A 77 3.09 -6.74 0.68
N LEU A 78 1.99 -6.64 -0.07
CA LEU A 78 1.08 -7.77 -0.29
C LEU A 78 1.77 -8.82 -1.16
N TRP A 79 1.36 -10.09 -1.05
CA TRP A 79 2.04 -11.21 -1.73
C TRP A 79 2.07 -11.07 -3.26
N TRP A 80 1.05 -10.42 -3.84
CA TRP A 80 0.95 -10.17 -5.28
C TRP A 80 1.63 -8.87 -5.71
N ASP A 81 2.09 -8.07 -4.76
CA ASP A 81 2.64 -6.74 -4.98
C ASP A 81 4.16 -6.79 -5.21
N ALA A 82 4.53 -7.33 -6.39
CA ALA A 82 5.89 -7.71 -6.73
C ALA A 82 6.79 -6.58 -7.27
N ASN A 83 6.25 -5.39 -7.58
CA ASN A 83 6.97 -4.27 -8.20
C ASN A 83 7.41 -3.21 -7.18
#